data_AF-A0A9D8S4Z2-F1
#
_entry.id   AF-A0A9D8S4Z2-F1
#
_cell.length_a   1.000
_cell.length_b   1.000
_cell.length_c   1.000
_cell.angle_alpha   90.00
_cell.angle_beta   90.00
_cell.angle_gamma   90.00
#
_symmetry.space_group_name_H-M   'P 1'
#
loop_
_entity.id
_entity.type
_entity.pdbx_description
1 polymer ?
#
loop_
_entity_poly.entity_id
_entity_poly.type
_entity_poly.pdbx_seq_one_letter_code
_entity_poly.pdbx_strand_id
1 'polypeptide(L)'
;MKEKVRHRFCQIVNAVILAGIIILFIGLYYWVVKAGIPYQDPPIELQIQYAINMGIGDILVGKGFVIAVSGGIARVLLGLIWKKREKK
;
A
#
# COMPACT_ATOMS: atom_id res chain seq x y z
N MET A 1 21.75 -0.73 24.05
CA MET A 1 20.29 -1.06 24.06
C MET A 1 19.48 -0.19 23.07
N LYS A 2 19.70 1.13 23.02
CA LYS A 2 18.99 2.07 22.11
C LYS A 2 19.13 1.74 20.60
N GLU A 3 20.30 1.29 20.13
CA GLU A 3 20.49 0.96 18.71
C GLU A 3 19.75 -0.30 18.24
N LYS A 4 19.71 -1.36 19.07
CA LYS A 4 18.94 -2.58 18.74
C LYS A 4 17.44 -2.28 18.62
N VAL A 5 16.92 -1.39 19.47
CA VAL A 5 15.53 -0.93 19.39
C VAL A 5 15.31 -0.09 18.12
N ARG A 6 16.25 0.80 17.77
CA ARG A 6 16.22 1.59 16.53
C ARG A 6 16.10 0.70 15.29
N HIS A 7 16.97 -0.30 15.19
CA HIS A 7 17.02 -1.20 14.04
C HIS A 7 15.71 -1.99 13.88
N ARG A 8 15.18 -2.54 14.98
CA ARG A 8 13.88 -3.24 14.95
C ARG A 8 12.74 -2.33 14.51
N PHE A 9 12.70 -1.09 15.01
CA PHE A 9 11.64 -0.15 14.65
C PHE A 9 11.72 0.25 13.17
N CYS A 10 12.92 0.51 12.64
CA CYS A 10 13.12 0.74 11.20
C CYS A 10 12.70 -0.48 10.36
N GLN A 11 13.02 -1.70 10.80
CA GLN A 11 12.60 -2.91 10.10
C GLN A 11 11.08 -3.05 10.08
N ILE A 12 10.39 -2.78 11.19
CA ILE A 12 8.92 -2.82 11.25
C ILE A 12 8.33 -1.80 10.27
N VAL A 13 8.79 -0.56 10.29
CA VAL A 13 8.31 0.48 9.36
C VAL A 13 8.55 0.08 7.90
N ASN A 14 9.72 -0.49 7.59
CA ASN A 14 10.01 -0.97 6.23
C ASN A 14 9.11 -2.14 5.82
N ALA A 15 8.82 -3.06 6.74
CA ALA A 15 7.89 -4.16 6.50
C ALA A 15 6.47 -3.65 6.23
N VAL A 16 6.02 -2.63 6.97
CA VAL A 16 4.71 -1.99 6.75
C VAL A 16 4.64 -1.30 5.39
N ILE A 17 5.69 -0.56 5.00
CA ILE A 17 5.77 0.06 3.67
C ILE A 17 5.71 -1.02 2.58
N LEU A 18 6.50 -2.09 2.72
CA LEU A 18 6.52 -3.18 1.76
C LEU A 18 5.16 -3.88 1.65
N ALA A 19 4.49 -4.13 2.78
CA ALA A 19 3.14 -4.68 2.79
C ALA A 19 2.14 -3.76 2.07
N GLY A 20 2.21 -2.44 2.32
CA GLY A 20 1.38 -1.45 1.61
C GLY A 20 1.61 -1.47 0.09
N ILE A 21 2.87 -1.55 -0.34
CA ILE A 21 3.24 -1.65 -1.76
C ILE A 21 2.69 -2.95 -2.38
N ILE A 22 2.81 -4.08 -1.70
CA ILE A 22 2.28 -5.37 -2.19
C ILE A 22 0.75 -5.29 -2.34
N ILE A 23 0.05 -4.77 -1.32
CA ILE A 23 -1.41 -4.56 -1.36
C ILE A 23 -1.81 -3.65 -2.52
N LEU A 24 -1.06 -2.57 -2.75
CA LEU A 24 -1.29 -1.64 -3.86
C LEU A 24 -1.15 -2.34 -5.22
N PHE A 25 -0.09 -3.14 -5.42
CA PHE A 25 0.09 -3.88 -6.67
C PHE A 25 -0.99 -4.94 -6.90
N ILE A 26 -1.44 -5.61 -5.84
CA ILE A 26 -2.58 -6.54 -5.94
C ILE A 26 -3.84 -5.76 -6.35
N GLY A 27 -4.08 -4.59 -5.75
CA GLY A 27 -5.20 -3.73 -6.15
C GLY A 27 -5.12 -3.30 -7.61
N LEU A 28 -3.95 -2.86 -8.08
CA LEU A 28 -3.72 -2.50 -9.48
C LEU A 28 -3.95 -3.67 -10.42
N TYR A 29 -3.58 -4.89 -10.03
CA TYR A 29 -3.89 -6.09 -10.81
C TYR A 29 -5.39 -6.28 -10.98
N TYR A 30 -6.16 -6.18 -9.88
CA TYR A 30 -7.62 -6.26 -9.97
C TYR A 30 -8.22 -5.12 -10.80
N TRP A 31 -7.68 -3.91 -10.66
CA TRP A 31 -8.21 -2.76 -11.36
C TRP A 31 -7.90 -2.76 -12.87
N VAL A 32 -6.66 -3.05 -13.25
CA VAL A 32 -6.20 -2.94 -14.65
C VAL A 32 -6.44 -4.23 -15.42
N VAL A 33 -6.19 -5.39 -14.80
CA VAL A 33 -6.23 -6.69 -15.50
C VAL A 33 -7.60 -7.32 -15.42
N LYS A 34 -8.24 -7.32 -14.24
CA LYS A 34 -9.53 -8.00 -14.01
C LYS A 34 -10.74 -7.11 -14.29
N ALA A 35 -10.65 -5.82 -13.94
CA ALA A 35 -11.69 -4.82 -14.11
C ALA A 35 -11.24 -3.67 -15.02
N GLY A 36 -10.39 -3.99 -16.00
CA GLY A 36 -10.02 -3.07 -17.08
C GLY A 36 -11.22 -2.71 -17.96
N ILE A 37 -10.99 -2.25 -19.18
CA ILE A 37 -12.03 -1.68 -20.05
C ILE A 37 -13.31 -2.54 -20.05
N PRO A 38 -14.47 -1.99 -19.61
CA PRO A 38 -15.71 -2.75 -19.58
C PRO A 38 -16.10 -3.15 -21.00
N TYR A 39 -16.52 -4.41 -21.17
CA TYR A 39 -17.09 -4.87 -22.43
C TYR A 39 -18.33 -4.04 -22.79
N GLN A 40 -18.51 -3.73 -24.07
CA GLN A 40 -19.59 -2.85 -24.53
C GLN A 40 -20.97 -3.49 -24.34
N ASP A 41 -21.09 -4.81 -24.53
CA ASP A 41 -22.31 -5.59 -24.29
C ASP A 41 -21.99 -6.91 -23.55
N PRO A 42 -21.58 -6.86 -22.27
CA PRO A 42 -21.23 -8.06 -21.53
C PRO A 42 -22.51 -8.80 -21.08
N PRO A 43 -22.48 -10.14 -21.10
CA PRO A 43 -23.41 -10.97 -20.34
C PRO A 43 -23.49 -10.53 -18.86
N ILE A 44 -24.65 -10.75 -18.22
CA ILE A 44 -24.88 -10.32 -16.83
C ILE A 44 -23.83 -10.88 -15.85
N GLU A 45 -23.34 -12.10 -16.09
CA GLU A 45 -22.31 -12.73 -15.28
C GLU A 45 -20.98 -11.94 -15.33
N LEU A 46 -20.60 -11.46 -16.51
CA LEU A 46 -19.40 -10.66 -16.72
C LEU A 46 -19.53 -9.27 -16.11
N GLN A 47 -20.73 -8.69 -16.11
CA GLN A 47 -20.99 -7.42 -15.41
C GLN A 47 -20.79 -7.54 -13.90
N ILE A 48 -21.29 -8.63 -13.30
CA ILE A 48 -21.13 -8.89 -11.87
C ILE A 48 -19.66 -9.11 -11.51
N GLN A 49 -18.96 -9.94 -12.29
CA GLN A 49 -17.52 -10.17 -12.06
C GLN A 49 -16.71 -8.89 -12.20
N TYR A 50 -17.01 -8.07 -13.20
CA TYR A 50 -16.41 -6.76 -13.37
C TYR A 50 -16.62 -5.89 -12.13
N ALA A 51 -17.87 -5.72 -11.67
CA ALA A 51 -18.19 -4.88 -10.51
C ALA A 51 -17.47 -5.34 -9.24
N ILE A 52 -17.39 -6.66 -9.00
CA ILE A 52 -16.66 -7.25 -7.87
C ILE A 52 -15.16 -6.94 -7.99
N ASN A 53 -14.55 -7.26 -9.13
CA ASN A 53 -13.12 -7.03 -9.34
C ASN A 53 -12.75 -5.55 -9.26
N MET A 54 -13.64 -4.68 -9.76
CA MET A 54 -13.50 -3.23 -9.71
C MET A 54 -13.53 -2.76 -8.25
N GLY A 55 -14.54 -3.17 -7.47
CA GLY A 55 -14.62 -2.83 -6.05
C GLY A 55 -13.42 -3.33 -5.23
N ILE A 56 -12.94 -4.56 -5.49
CA ILE A 56 -11.73 -5.09 -4.85
C ILE A 56 -10.50 -4.25 -5.22
N GLY A 57 -10.34 -3.92 -6.50
CA GLY A 57 -9.25 -3.09 -7.00
C GLY A 57 -9.23 -1.71 -6.33
N ASP A 58 -10.37 -1.03 -6.30
CA ASP A 58 -10.51 0.31 -5.71
C ASP A 58 -10.14 0.33 -4.21
N ILE A 59 -10.67 -0.63 -3.44
CA ILE A 59 -10.38 -0.75 -2.01
C ILE A 59 -8.89 -1.04 -1.76
N LEU A 60 -8.29 -1.97 -2.52
CA LEU A 60 -6.91 -2.38 -2.33
C LEU A 60 -5.93 -1.30 -2.78
N VAL A 61 -6.19 -0.62 -3.91
CA VAL A 61 -5.36 0.51 -4.37
C VAL A 61 -5.41 1.63 -3.35
N GLY A 62 -6.60 2.05 -2.92
CA GLY A 62 -6.75 3.13 -1.95
C GLY A 62 -6.07 2.82 -0.61
N LYS A 63 -6.37 1.65 -0.01
CA LYS A 63 -5.76 1.27 1.27
C LYS A 63 -4.26 1.01 1.16
N GLY A 64 -3.81 0.30 0.12
CA GLY A 64 -2.40 0.03 -0.15
C GLY A 64 -1.60 1.31 -0.30
N PHE A 65 -2.13 2.29 -1.02
CA PHE A 65 -1.50 3.62 -1.18
C PHE A 65 -1.38 4.35 0.16
N VAL A 66 -2.45 4.42 0.94
CA VAL A 66 -2.44 5.07 2.26
C VAL A 66 -1.43 4.42 3.20
N ILE A 67 -1.34 3.08 3.22
CA ILE A 67 -0.38 2.34 4.05
C ILE A 67 1.06 2.63 3.60
N ALA A 68 1.34 2.59 2.29
CA ALA A 68 2.68 2.85 1.76
C ALA A 68 3.13 4.30 2.05
N VAL A 69 2.26 5.28 1.83
CA VAL A 69 2.55 6.71 2.06
C VAL A 69 2.71 7.00 3.54
N SER A 70 1.79 6.54 4.40
CA SER A 70 1.88 6.75 5.84
C SER A 70 3.13 6.10 6.45
N GLY A 71 3.48 4.88 6.01
CA GLY A 71 4.74 4.23 6.37
C GLY A 71 5.97 5.03 5.92
N GLY A 72 5.96 5.57 4.70
CA GLY A 72 7.01 6.43 4.17
C GLY A 72 7.20 7.70 5.01
N ILE A 73 6.11 8.39 5.34
CA ILE A 73 6.11 9.58 6.21
C ILE A 73 6.66 9.23 7.60
N ALA A 74 6.22 8.13 8.20
CA ALA A 74 6.73 7.67 9.48
C ALA A 74 8.24 7.43 9.45
N ARG A 75 8.77 6.84 8.37
CA ARG A 75 10.21 6.63 8.19
C ARG A 75 10.98 7.95 8.11
N VAL A 76 10.46 8.94 7.37
CA VAL A 76 11.08 10.27 7.26
C VAL A 76 11.09 10.99 8.62
N LEU A 77 9.96 10.99 9.33
CA LEU A 77 9.85 11.61 10.66
C LEU A 77 10.83 10.99 11.67
N LEU A 78 10.94 9.65 11.69
CA LEU A 78 11.90 8.95 12.55
C LEU A 78 13.35 9.34 12.23
N GLY A 79 13.69 9.44 10.94
CA GLY A 79 15.01 9.89 10.50
C GLY A 79 15.34 11.31 10.97
N LEU A 80 14.39 12.24 10.86
CA LEU A 80 14.55 13.63 11.31
C LEU A 80 14.72 13.73 12.84
N ILE A 81 13.87 13.02 13.59
CA ILE A 81 13.92 13.02 15.07
C ILE A 81 15.27 12.51 15.57
N TRP A 82 15.80 11.45 14.96
CA TRP A 82 17.11 10.92 15.37
C TRP A 82 18.27 11.79 14.95
N LYS A 83 18.26 12.36 13.74
CA LYS A 83 19.29 13.31 13.31
C LYS A 83 19.36 14.53 14.24
N LYS A 84 18.21 14.98 14.78
CA LYS A 84 18.15 16.06 15.78
C LYS A 84 18.70 15.64 17.15
N ARG A 85 18.57 14.37 17.51
CA ARG A 85 19.03 13.80 18.79
C ARG A 85 20.53 13.50 18.80
N GLU A 86 21.16 13.25 17.65
CA GLU A 86 22.63 13.10 17.53
C GLU A 86 23.38 14.44 17.54
N LYS A 87 22.71 15.54 17.16
CA LYS A 87 23.29 16.90 17.17
C LYS A 87 23.22 17.60 18.53
N LYS A 88 22.61 16.98 19.54
CA LYS A 88 22.33 17.57 20.85
C LYS A 88 23.03 16.74 21.93
#